data_AF-A0A2G9S8X2-F1
#
_entry.id   AF-A0A2G9S8X2-F1
#
_cell.length_a   1.000
_cell.length_b   1.000
_cell.length_c   1.000
_cell.angle_alpha   90.00
_cell.angle_beta   90.00
_cell.angle_gamma   90.00
#
_symmetry.space_group_name_H-M   'P 1'
#
loop_
_entity.id
_entity.type
_entity.pdbx_description
1 polymer ?
#
loop_
_entity_poly.entity_id
_entity_poly.type
_entity_poly.pdbx_seq_one_letter_code
_entity_poly.pdbx_strand_id
1 'polypeptide(L)'
;MQQLIHPIADIHFAKEEDGSRMELSQLLNEIRSHYEALIASSHIPCELSARSQLEEEEARQKMQKDEEELRAARANLNEARKQYKTLQAEIESLQAMERSLKFRLHSTEQHHQKQLEALSAIIVDLEQELQEVRAGVRTQIQKHQLLLNTNMKLEKEISAYRSLLEREEIRLYGTKQIQEPKSSTSKISFNLPSGSVEKNTEVCKEASTKHLLFNGNIAEEGAEASATVQTEKVDQVIKQWEGSFFKDNPKLRKKSVSLRFDLHLAAADEVCDQTKQDNLPDIEVRLIMRRSCSIPTMSP
;
A
#
# COMPACT_ATOMS: atom_id res chain seq x y z
N MET A 1 -18.88 78.47 26.20
CA MET A 1 -19.28 79.81 25.74
C MET A 1 -20.52 80.26 26.51
N GLN A 2 -20.41 80.43 27.82
CA GLN A 2 -21.41 81.12 28.62
C GLN A 2 -20.80 82.49 28.93
N GLN A 3 -21.44 83.53 28.42
CA GLN A 3 -21.00 84.91 28.52
C GLN A 3 -20.95 85.32 29.99
N LEU A 4 -19.75 85.46 30.56
CA LEU A 4 -19.54 86.18 31.81
C LEU A 4 -19.25 87.64 31.47
N ILE A 5 -20.27 88.37 31.01
CA ILE A 5 -20.26 89.83 31.05
C ILE A 5 -20.76 90.19 32.45
N HIS A 6 -19.84 90.44 33.38
CA HIS A 6 -20.21 91.06 34.64
C HIS A 6 -20.73 92.48 34.37
N PRO A 7 -21.87 92.90 34.94
CA PRO A 7 -22.38 94.24 34.77
C PRO A 7 -21.38 95.23 35.37
N ILE A 8 -20.96 96.21 34.56
CA ILE A 8 -20.23 97.39 35.04
C ILE A 8 -21.26 98.25 35.78
N ALA A 9 -21.40 98.03 37.08
CA ALA A 9 -22.19 98.90 37.95
C ALA A 9 -21.31 99.41 39.10
N ASP A 10 -21.30 100.73 39.21
CA ASP A 10 -20.89 101.57 40.32
C ASP A 10 -19.38 101.77 40.58
N ILE A 11 -18.75 102.58 39.71
CA ILE A 11 -17.64 103.45 40.12
C ILE A 11 -18.24 104.83 40.41
N HIS A 12 -18.45 105.14 41.69
CA HIS A 12 -18.83 106.47 42.15
C HIS A 12 -17.67 107.46 41.91
N PHE A 13 -17.81 108.35 40.92
CA PHE A 13 -16.94 109.51 40.74
C PHE A 13 -17.39 110.64 41.68
N ALA A 14 -16.74 110.77 42.83
CA ALA A 14 -16.77 111.99 43.63
C ALA A 14 -15.67 112.95 43.14
N LYS A 15 -16.02 114.23 43.05
CA LYS A 15 -15.27 115.34 42.44
C LYS A 15 -14.72 116.24 43.56
N GLU A 16 -13.42 116.55 43.58
CA GLU A 16 -12.84 117.91 43.78
C GLU A 16 -11.29 117.95 43.96
N GLU A 17 -10.71 118.92 43.22
CA GLU A 17 -9.51 119.79 43.33
C GLU A 17 -8.13 119.40 43.93
N ASP A 18 -7.11 119.64 43.08
CA ASP A 18 -5.72 120.12 43.30
C ASP A 18 -4.63 119.23 43.97
N GLY A 19 -4.85 117.91 44.03
CA GLY A 19 -3.83 116.87 44.31
C GLY A 19 -3.52 115.95 43.10
N SER A 20 -3.91 116.39 41.91
CA SER A 20 -4.50 115.60 40.82
C SER A 20 -3.63 114.57 40.10
N ARG A 21 -2.32 114.50 40.34
CA ARG A 21 -1.45 113.45 39.76
C ARG A 21 -1.35 112.20 40.64
N MET A 22 -1.46 112.35 41.96
CA MET A 22 -1.30 111.23 42.89
C MET A 22 -2.61 110.45 43.06
N GLU A 23 -3.75 111.13 43.10
CA GLU A 23 -5.09 110.51 43.26
C GLU A 23 -5.56 109.75 42.01
N LEU A 24 -5.32 110.29 40.81
CA LEU A 24 -5.60 109.56 39.56
C LEU A 24 -4.74 108.29 39.45
N SER A 25 -3.48 108.37 39.88
CA SER A 25 -2.58 107.22 39.86
C SER A 25 -3.01 106.12 40.84
N GLN A 26 -3.57 106.51 42.00
CA GLN A 26 -4.14 105.58 42.98
C GLN A 26 -5.42 104.93 42.45
N LEU A 27 -6.37 105.70 41.91
CA LEU A 27 -7.60 105.16 41.30
C LEU A 27 -7.29 104.21 40.14
N LEU A 28 -6.34 104.57 39.26
CA LEU A 28 -5.91 103.70 38.16
C LEU A 28 -5.23 102.42 38.64
N ASN A 29 -4.50 102.46 39.76
CA ASN A 29 -3.91 101.27 40.37
C ASN A 29 -4.97 100.40 41.05
N GLU A 30 -6.00 101.01 41.65
CA GLU A 30 -7.09 100.30 42.30
C GLU A 30 -7.97 99.58 41.26
N ILE A 31 -8.33 100.27 40.16
CA ILE A 31 -8.98 99.68 38.98
C ILE A 31 -8.12 98.54 38.41
N ARG A 32 -6.80 98.74 38.27
CA ARG A 32 -5.89 97.69 37.82
C ARG A 32 -5.91 96.48 38.74
N SER A 33 -5.81 96.69 40.05
CA SER A 33 -5.82 95.60 41.04
C SER A 33 -7.15 94.83 41.02
N HIS A 34 -8.28 95.53 40.81
CA HIS A 34 -9.59 94.90 40.70
C HIS A 34 -9.67 94.02 39.44
N TYR A 35 -9.14 94.47 38.30
CA TYR A 35 -9.08 93.66 37.08
C TYR A 35 -8.07 92.51 37.20
N GLU A 36 -6.91 92.72 37.82
CA GLU A 36 -5.94 91.65 38.10
C GLU A 36 -6.54 90.58 39.01
N ALA A 37 -7.28 90.97 40.05
CA ALA A 37 -8.01 90.05 40.93
C ALA A 37 -9.13 89.32 40.19
N LEU A 38 -9.87 90.00 39.31
CA LEU A 38 -10.93 89.38 38.50
C LEU A 38 -10.35 88.37 37.50
N ILE A 39 -9.25 88.72 36.82
CA ILE A 39 -8.51 87.82 35.93
C ILE A 39 -7.99 86.62 36.73
N ALA A 40 -7.35 86.83 37.89
CA ALA A 40 -6.86 85.74 38.74
C ALA A 40 -8.00 84.84 39.23
N SER A 41 -9.14 85.43 39.64
CA SER A 41 -10.31 84.68 40.13
C SER A 41 -11.01 83.86 39.05
N SER A 42 -10.90 84.25 37.78
CA SER A 42 -11.48 83.54 36.64
C SER A 42 -10.50 82.57 35.97
N HIS A 43 -9.21 82.86 36.01
CA HIS A 43 -8.15 82.04 35.43
C HIS A 43 -7.97 80.72 36.17
N ILE A 44 -7.86 80.75 37.50
CA ILE A 44 -7.60 79.55 38.30
C ILE A 44 -8.72 78.50 38.13
N PRO A 45 -10.03 78.83 38.22
CA PRO A 45 -11.10 77.86 37.97
C PRO A 45 -11.13 77.36 36.51
N CYS A 46 -10.78 78.22 35.54
CA CYS A 46 -10.71 77.84 34.13
C CYS A 46 -9.59 76.82 33.89
N GLU A 47 -8.40 77.05 34.45
CA GLU A 47 -7.27 76.11 34.37
C GLU A 47 -7.58 74.79 35.08
N LEU A 48 -8.19 74.83 36.26
CA LEU A 48 -8.60 73.62 36.98
C LEU A 48 -9.67 72.84 36.20
N SER A 49 -10.64 73.52 35.58
CA SER A 49 -11.63 72.90 34.71
C SER A 49 -10.98 72.28 33.47
N ALA A 50 -10.05 72.99 32.83
CA ALA A 50 -9.34 72.49 31.66
C ALA A 50 -8.49 71.24 32.00
N ARG A 51 -7.78 71.29 33.14
CA ARG A 51 -7.02 70.15 33.65
C ARG A 51 -7.90 68.96 33.99
N SER A 52 -9.03 69.19 34.67
CA SER A 52 -9.99 68.13 34.99
C SER A 52 -10.60 67.50 33.74
N GLN A 53 -10.87 68.28 32.69
CA GLN A 53 -11.36 67.77 31.41
C GLN A 53 -10.30 66.91 30.71
N LEU A 54 -9.03 67.31 30.74
CA LEU A 54 -7.94 66.50 30.20
C LEU A 54 -7.79 65.17 30.94
N GLU A 55 -7.82 65.20 32.27
CA GLU A 55 -7.77 63.98 33.10
C GLU A 55 -8.97 63.05 32.84
N GLU A 56 -10.17 63.60 32.63
CA GLU A 56 -11.36 62.80 32.28
C GLU A 56 -11.27 62.21 30.86
N GLU A 57 -10.78 62.97 29.88
CA GLU A 57 -10.58 62.48 28.51
C GLU A 57 -9.48 61.40 28.45
N GLU A 58 -8.37 61.56 29.19
CA GLU A 58 -7.33 60.54 29.32
C GLU A 58 -7.88 59.26 29.96
N ALA A 59 -8.70 59.39 31.01
CA ALA A 59 -9.36 58.24 31.64
C ALA A 59 -10.33 57.54 30.67
N ARG A 60 -11.11 58.30 29.88
CA ARG A 60 -12.00 57.74 28.84
C ARG A 60 -11.23 57.01 27.75
N GLN A 61 -10.13 57.58 27.25
CA GLN A 61 -9.28 56.93 26.25
C GLN A 61 -8.69 55.64 26.80
N LYS A 62 -8.23 55.65 28.05
CA LYS A 62 -7.73 54.44 28.71
C LYS A 62 -8.81 53.38 28.84
N MET A 63 -10.01 53.75 29.27
CA MET A 63 -11.14 52.82 29.36
C MET A 63 -11.52 52.23 27.98
N GLN A 64 -11.52 53.04 26.92
CA GLN A 64 -11.77 52.56 25.55
C GLN A 64 -10.71 51.55 25.12
N LYS A 65 -9.43 51.85 25.36
CA LYS A 65 -8.33 50.94 25.06
C LYS A 65 -8.44 49.63 25.85
N ASP A 66 -8.72 49.70 27.15
CA ASP A 66 -8.93 48.52 27.99
C ASP A 66 -10.12 47.67 27.49
N GLU A 67 -11.20 48.30 27.01
CA GLU A 67 -12.34 47.61 26.42
C GLU A 67 -11.98 46.92 25.09
N GLU A 68 -11.18 47.57 24.24
CA GLU A 68 -10.66 46.99 23.00
C GLU A 68 -9.75 45.79 23.27
N GLU A 69 -8.83 45.90 24.23
CA GLU A 69 -7.97 44.81 24.67
C GLU A 69 -8.79 43.64 25.22
N LEU A 70 -9.81 43.92 26.03
CA LEU A 70 -10.72 42.88 26.55
C LEU A 70 -11.51 42.21 25.41
N ARG A 71 -11.95 42.98 24.41
CA ARG A 71 -12.65 42.45 23.23
C ARG A 71 -11.73 41.56 22.40
N ALA A 72 -10.48 41.96 22.20
CA ALA A 72 -9.46 41.18 21.52
C ALA A 72 -9.15 39.88 22.29
N ALA A 73 -8.96 39.96 23.61
CA ALA A 73 -8.72 38.79 24.45
C ALA A 73 -9.89 37.78 24.40
N ARG A 74 -11.14 38.26 24.41
CA ARG A 74 -12.34 37.42 24.24
C ARG A 74 -12.40 36.77 22.85
N ALA A 75 -12.03 37.50 21.80
CA ALA A 75 -11.96 36.96 20.44
C ALA A 75 -10.93 35.83 20.35
N ASN A 76 -9.71 36.06 20.86
CA ASN A 76 -8.63 35.06 20.89
C ASN A 76 -9.05 33.81 21.68
N LEU A 77 -9.71 33.98 22.83
CA LEU A 77 -10.21 32.86 23.63
C LEU A 77 -11.29 32.06 22.87
N ASN A 78 -12.18 32.72 22.15
CA ASN A 78 -13.18 32.05 21.32
C ASN A 78 -12.54 31.31 20.14
N GLU A 79 -11.51 31.87 19.52
CA GLU A 79 -10.75 31.20 18.47
C GLU A 79 -10.03 29.95 19.00
N ALA A 80 -9.32 30.07 20.13
CA ALA A 80 -8.68 28.93 20.78
C ALA A 80 -9.70 27.82 21.14
N ARG A 81 -10.90 28.19 21.62
CA ARG A 81 -11.99 27.23 21.86
C ARG A 81 -12.49 26.55 20.59
N LYS A 82 -12.57 27.28 19.46
CA LYS A 82 -12.94 26.69 18.16
C LYS A 82 -11.86 25.71 17.70
N GLN A 83 -10.59 26.11 17.75
CA GLN A 83 -9.46 25.24 17.41
C GLN A 83 -9.43 23.97 18.26
N TYR A 84 -9.65 24.09 19.57
CA TYR A 84 -9.76 22.94 20.46
C TYR A 84 -10.87 21.97 20.03
N LYS A 85 -12.06 22.48 19.70
CA LYS A 85 -13.18 21.65 19.22
C LYS A 85 -12.87 20.98 17.88
N THR A 86 -12.21 21.68 16.96
CA THR A 86 -11.78 21.11 15.68
C THR A 86 -10.80 19.96 15.89
N LEU A 87 -9.76 20.17 16.71
CA LEU A 87 -8.78 19.14 17.04
C LEU A 87 -9.43 17.95 17.76
N GLN A 88 -10.37 18.19 18.66
CA GLN A 88 -11.12 17.13 19.34
C GLN A 88 -11.91 16.28 18.33
N ALA A 89 -12.60 16.91 17.38
CA ALA A 89 -13.33 16.19 16.33
C ALA A 89 -12.39 15.40 15.40
N GLU A 90 -11.21 15.95 15.11
CA GLU A 90 -10.18 15.25 14.33
C GLU A 90 -9.66 14.02 15.07
N ILE A 91 -9.38 14.12 16.38
CA ILE A 91 -8.98 12.98 17.21
C ILE A 91 -10.06 11.89 17.20
N GLU A 92 -11.33 12.26 17.38
CA GLU A 92 -12.45 11.31 17.36
C GLU A 92 -12.60 10.62 16.00
N SER A 93 -12.42 11.37 14.90
CA SER A 93 -12.40 10.85 13.53
C SER A 93 -11.26 9.86 13.30
N LEU A 94 -10.04 10.21 13.72
CA LEU A 94 -8.87 9.34 13.61
C LEU A 94 -9.05 8.05 14.44
N GLN A 95 -9.59 8.15 15.66
CA GLN A 95 -9.90 6.97 16.48
C GLN A 95 -10.99 6.09 15.84
N ALA A 96 -11.99 6.68 15.17
CA ALA A 96 -12.99 5.92 14.42
C ALA A 96 -12.35 5.19 13.23
N MET A 97 -11.47 5.88 12.50
CA MET A 97 -10.72 5.30 11.39
C MET A 97 -9.83 4.15 11.86
N GLU A 98 -9.07 4.34 12.94
CA GLU A 98 -8.23 3.30 13.55
C GLU A 98 -9.05 2.06 13.93
N ARG A 99 -10.19 2.25 14.62
CA ARG A 99 -11.10 1.14 14.97
C ARG A 99 -11.60 0.41 13.73
N SER A 100 -11.96 1.14 12.68
CA SER A 100 -12.42 0.54 11.42
C SER A 100 -11.32 -0.27 10.74
N LEU A 101 -10.08 0.24 10.73
CA LEU A 101 -8.93 -0.45 10.15
C LEU A 101 -8.60 -1.72 10.93
N LYS A 102 -8.58 -1.64 12.26
CA LYS A 102 -8.39 -2.81 13.14
C LYS A 102 -9.46 -3.87 12.91
N PHE A 103 -10.73 -3.47 12.80
CA PHE A 103 -11.82 -4.39 12.51
C PHE A 103 -11.66 -5.07 11.15
N ARG A 104 -11.35 -4.30 10.10
CA ARG A 104 -11.11 -4.87 8.76
C ARG A 104 -9.94 -5.84 8.75
N LEU A 105 -8.82 -5.46 9.37
CA LEU A 105 -7.65 -6.32 9.49
C LEU A 105 -8.02 -7.65 10.16
N HIS A 106 -8.67 -7.58 11.32
CA HIS A 106 -9.10 -8.77 12.04
C HIS A 106 -10.09 -9.62 11.24
N SER A 107 -11.04 -8.99 10.55
CA SER A 107 -11.98 -9.69 9.67
C SER A 107 -11.27 -10.39 8.50
N THR A 108 -10.26 -9.76 7.91
CA THR A 108 -9.46 -10.39 6.83
C THR A 108 -8.62 -11.54 7.36
N GLU A 109 -7.97 -11.38 8.51
CA GLU A 109 -7.20 -12.44 9.18
C GLU A 109 -8.08 -13.65 9.50
N GLN A 110 -9.26 -13.43 10.10
CA GLN A 110 -10.22 -14.51 10.37
C GLN A 110 -10.70 -15.19 9.09
N HIS A 111 -10.94 -14.43 8.02
CA HIS A 111 -11.36 -14.99 6.74
C HIS A 111 -10.27 -15.88 6.15
N HIS A 112 -9.03 -15.42 6.13
CA HIS A 112 -7.89 -16.18 5.64
C HIS A 112 -7.61 -17.40 6.51
N GLN A 113 -7.72 -17.28 7.83
CA GLN A 113 -7.58 -18.41 8.75
C GLN A 113 -8.59 -19.51 8.44
N LYS A 114 -9.87 -19.15 8.21
CA LYS A 114 -10.90 -20.12 7.81
C LYS A 114 -10.61 -20.76 6.45
N GLN A 115 -10.08 -19.99 5.49
CA GLN A 115 -9.67 -20.54 4.19
C GLN A 115 -8.52 -21.53 4.33
N LEU A 116 -7.52 -21.22 5.17
CA LEU A 116 -6.41 -22.10 5.45
C LEU A 116 -6.88 -23.39 6.15
N GLU A 117 -7.76 -23.28 7.13
CA GLU A 117 -8.38 -24.42 7.81
C GLU A 117 -9.13 -25.32 6.81
N ALA A 118 -9.95 -24.73 5.93
CA ALA A 118 -10.67 -25.47 4.90
C ALA A 118 -9.73 -26.19 3.92
N LEU A 119 -8.67 -25.51 3.45
CA LEU A 119 -7.66 -26.13 2.58
C LEU A 119 -6.89 -27.23 3.29
N SER A 120 -6.54 -27.04 4.57
CA SER A 120 -5.86 -28.05 5.37
C SER A 120 -6.70 -29.30 5.55
N ALA A 121 -8.02 -29.16 5.74
CA ALA A 121 -8.94 -30.29 5.80
C ALA A 121 -8.96 -31.07 4.48
N ILE A 122 -9.04 -30.38 3.34
CA ILE A 122 -8.98 -31.02 2.01
C ILE A 122 -7.66 -31.76 1.80
N ILE A 123 -6.54 -31.19 2.23
CA ILE A 123 -5.24 -31.87 2.13
C ILE A 123 -5.25 -33.16 2.96
N VAL A 124 -5.73 -33.11 4.20
CA VAL A 124 -5.83 -34.30 5.07
C VAL A 124 -6.71 -35.38 4.45
N ASP A 125 -7.86 -35.01 3.90
CA ASP A 125 -8.79 -35.95 3.24
C ASP A 125 -8.12 -36.62 2.02
N LEU A 126 -7.40 -35.84 1.20
CA LEU A 126 -6.67 -36.35 0.04
C LEU A 126 -5.48 -37.24 0.45
N GLU A 127 -4.76 -36.88 1.51
CA GLU A 127 -3.68 -37.70 2.07
C GLU A 127 -4.21 -39.05 2.57
N GLN A 128 -5.38 -39.05 3.21
CA GLN A 128 -6.05 -40.26 3.63
C GLN A 128 -6.47 -41.12 2.44
N GLU A 129 -7.15 -40.56 1.44
CA GLU A 129 -7.57 -41.28 0.23
C GLU A 129 -6.36 -41.92 -0.49
N LEU A 130 -5.27 -41.16 -0.62
CA LEU A 130 -4.02 -41.64 -1.20
C LEU A 130 -3.40 -42.79 -0.38
N GLN A 131 -3.48 -42.73 0.95
CA GLN A 131 -3.04 -43.82 1.81
C GLN A 131 -3.90 -45.07 1.64
N GLU A 132 -5.21 -44.92 1.53
CA GLU A 132 -6.16 -46.01 1.28
C GLU A 132 -5.90 -46.69 -0.06
N VAL A 133 -5.72 -45.90 -1.14
CA VAL A 133 -5.37 -46.42 -2.46
C VAL A 133 -4.05 -47.18 -2.43
N ARG A 134 -3.01 -46.63 -1.77
CA ARG A 134 -1.71 -47.32 -1.61
C ARG A 134 -1.87 -48.64 -0.86
N ALA A 135 -2.68 -48.69 0.20
CA ALA A 135 -2.96 -49.93 0.92
C ALA A 135 -3.73 -50.94 0.04
N GLY A 136 -4.70 -50.47 -0.75
CA GLY A 136 -5.42 -51.27 -1.74
C GLY A 136 -4.50 -51.90 -2.78
N VAL A 137 -3.58 -51.12 -3.35
CA VAL A 137 -2.58 -51.61 -4.32
C VAL A 137 -1.68 -52.67 -3.70
N ARG A 138 -1.16 -52.45 -2.48
CA ARG A 138 -0.33 -53.45 -1.78
C ARG A 138 -1.10 -54.77 -1.59
N THR A 139 -2.36 -54.68 -1.17
CA THR A 139 -3.23 -55.84 -1.01
C THR A 139 -3.46 -56.56 -2.34
N GLN A 140 -3.66 -55.81 -3.43
CA GLN A 140 -3.85 -56.39 -4.77
C GLN A 140 -2.58 -57.10 -5.28
N ILE A 141 -1.41 -56.54 -5.02
CA ILE A 141 -0.11 -57.17 -5.33
C ILE A 141 0.02 -58.51 -4.60
N GLN A 142 -0.32 -58.55 -3.30
CA GLN A 142 -0.28 -59.80 -2.52
C GLN A 142 -1.24 -60.86 -3.07
N LYS A 143 -2.49 -60.47 -3.39
CA LYS A 143 -3.48 -61.37 -4.00
C LYS A 143 -3.01 -61.89 -5.35
N HIS A 144 -2.44 -61.02 -6.19
CA HIS A 144 -1.90 -61.40 -7.49
C HIS A 144 -0.74 -62.40 -7.35
N GLN A 145 0.18 -62.15 -6.43
CA GLN A 145 1.29 -63.07 -6.16
C GLN A 145 0.81 -64.45 -5.70
N LEU A 146 -0.22 -64.50 -4.83
CA LEU A 146 -0.83 -65.75 -4.40
C LEU A 146 -1.42 -66.52 -5.59
N LEU A 147 -2.18 -65.82 -6.44
CA LEU A 147 -2.79 -66.43 -7.64
C LEU A 147 -1.71 -66.95 -8.60
N LEU A 148 -0.66 -66.17 -8.84
CA LEU A 148 0.48 -66.58 -9.67
C LEU A 148 1.13 -67.85 -9.11
N ASN A 149 1.38 -67.91 -7.80
CA ASN A 149 1.93 -69.09 -7.15
C ASN A 149 1.02 -70.32 -7.34
N THR A 150 -0.30 -70.16 -7.27
CA THR A 150 -1.24 -71.27 -7.53
C THR A 150 -1.22 -71.70 -8.99
N ASN A 151 -1.17 -70.75 -9.93
CA ASN A 151 -1.08 -71.07 -11.36
C ASN A 151 0.19 -71.86 -11.67
N MET A 152 1.34 -71.41 -11.15
CA MET A 152 2.61 -72.13 -11.32
C MET A 152 2.59 -73.55 -10.73
N LYS A 153 1.85 -73.79 -9.64
CA LYS A 153 1.66 -75.15 -9.09
C LYS A 153 0.82 -76.01 -10.03
N LEU A 154 -0.30 -75.49 -10.52
CA LEU A 154 -1.17 -76.19 -11.46
C LEU A 154 -0.45 -76.48 -12.79
N GLU A 155 0.36 -75.57 -13.31
CA GLU A 155 1.17 -75.78 -14.51
C GLU A 155 2.17 -76.94 -14.33
N LYS A 156 2.78 -77.05 -13.14
CA LYS A 156 3.66 -78.18 -12.79
C LYS A 156 2.88 -79.50 -12.70
N GLU A 157 1.71 -79.50 -12.07
CA GLU A 157 0.84 -80.68 -11.97
C GLU A 157 0.39 -81.15 -13.37
N ILE A 158 -0.09 -80.23 -14.23
CA ILE A 158 -0.49 -80.54 -15.62
C ILE A 158 0.69 -81.14 -16.40
N SER A 159 1.88 -80.58 -16.25
CA SER A 159 3.09 -81.09 -16.92
C SER A 159 3.45 -82.49 -16.44
N ALA A 160 3.32 -82.76 -15.13
CA ALA A 160 3.52 -84.09 -14.58
C ALA A 160 2.46 -85.08 -15.08
N TYR A 161 1.18 -84.70 -15.10
CA TYR A 161 0.10 -85.53 -15.64
C TYR A 161 0.33 -85.86 -17.12
N ARG A 162 0.76 -84.89 -17.94
CA ARG A 162 1.12 -85.10 -19.35
C ARG A 162 2.25 -86.12 -19.50
N SER A 163 3.32 -86.01 -18.70
CA SER A 163 4.45 -86.95 -18.75
C SER A 163 4.07 -88.37 -18.30
N LEU A 164 3.19 -88.50 -17.30
CA LEU A 164 2.64 -89.79 -16.91
C LEU A 164 1.81 -90.40 -18.04
N LEU A 165 0.86 -89.64 -18.61
CA LEU A 165 0.06 -90.10 -19.76
C LEU A 165 0.93 -90.54 -20.95
N GLU A 166 1.97 -89.77 -21.29
CA GLU A 166 2.91 -90.13 -22.37
C GLU A 166 3.64 -91.46 -22.06
N ARG A 167 4.09 -91.68 -20.81
CA ARG A 167 4.68 -92.96 -20.41
C ARG A 167 3.68 -94.12 -20.49
N GLU A 168 2.45 -93.89 -20.08
CA GLU A 168 1.37 -94.89 -20.14
C GLU A 168 1.04 -95.25 -21.60
N GLU A 169 0.94 -94.26 -22.49
CA GLU A 169 0.76 -94.44 -23.94
C GLU A 169 1.91 -95.24 -24.55
N ILE A 170 3.17 -94.93 -24.20
CA ILE A 170 4.34 -95.70 -24.64
C ILE A 170 4.24 -97.16 -24.17
N ARG A 171 3.75 -97.45 -22.95
CA ARG A 171 3.59 -98.84 -22.49
C ARG A 171 2.47 -99.57 -23.24
N LEU A 172 1.35 -98.89 -23.53
CA LEU A 172 0.19 -99.50 -24.19
C LEU A 172 0.39 -99.69 -25.70
N TYR A 173 1.08 -98.76 -26.36
CA TYR A 173 1.27 -98.74 -27.81
C TYR A 173 2.71 -99.10 -28.26
N GLY A 174 3.70 -99.08 -27.37
CA GLY A 174 5.12 -99.31 -27.68
C GLY A 174 5.54 -100.76 -27.98
N THR A 175 4.63 -101.75 -27.86
CA THR A 175 4.86 -103.11 -28.38
C THR A 175 4.24 -103.36 -29.76
N LYS A 176 3.67 -102.33 -30.41
CA LYS A 176 3.26 -102.43 -31.81
C LYS A 176 3.83 -101.27 -32.62
N GLN A 177 5.02 -101.50 -33.15
CA GLN A 177 5.48 -100.82 -34.36
C GLN A 177 4.47 -101.11 -35.48
N ILE A 178 3.62 -100.14 -35.81
CA ILE A 178 3.02 -100.04 -37.14
C ILE A 178 3.25 -98.61 -37.62
N GLN A 179 4.02 -98.53 -38.70
CA GLN A 179 4.31 -97.31 -39.44
C GLN A 179 3.06 -96.79 -40.18
N GLU A 180 3.06 -95.46 -40.36
CA GLU A 180 2.37 -94.65 -41.38
C GLU A 180 0.95 -94.10 -41.11
N PRO A 181 0.54 -93.00 -41.79
CA PRO A 181 1.22 -91.73 -42.02
C PRO A 181 0.37 -90.53 -41.56
N LYS A 182 0.98 -89.34 -41.58
CA LYS A 182 0.45 -88.02 -41.18
C LYS A 182 -0.95 -87.73 -41.75
N SER A 183 -1.93 -87.51 -40.87
CA SER A 183 -3.16 -86.78 -41.22
C SER A 183 -3.04 -85.32 -40.79
N SER A 184 -3.11 -84.46 -41.79
CA SER A 184 -3.32 -83.02 -41.72
C SER A 184 -4.30 -82.61 -40.62
N THR A 185 -3.86 -81.79 -39.67
CA THR A 185 -4.78 -80.93 -38.92
C THR A 185 -4.09 -79.60 -38.60
N SER A 186 -4.60 -78.58 -39.29
CA SER A 186 -4.50 -77.14 -39.08
C SER A 186 -3.61 -76.65 -37.93
N LYS A 187 -2.46 -76.07 -38.30
CA LYS A 187 -1.76 -75.09 -37.47
C LYS A 187 -2.56 -73.78 -37.49
N ILE A 188 -3.41 -73.58 -36.49
CA ILE A 188 -3.79 -72.22 -36.08
C ILE A 188 -2.68 -71.76 -35.16
N SER A 189 -1.82 -70.88 -35.68
CA SER A 189 -0.86 -70.13 -34.87
C SER A 189 -1.63 -69.18 -33.97
N PHE A 190 -1.84 -69.57 -32.70
CA PHE A 190 -2.24 -68.62 -31.67
C PHE A 190 -0.97 -67.93 -31.19
N ASN A 191 -0.72 -66.73 -31.72
CA ASN A 191 0.35 -65.87 -31.23
C ASN A 191 0.00 -65.42 -29.81
N LEU A 192 0.77 -65.91 -28.85
CA LEU A 192 0.83 -65.39 -27.50
C LEU A 192 1.66 -64.10 -27.53
N PRO A 193 1.17 -62.94 -27.06
CA PRO A 193 2.05 -61.81 -26.81
C PRO A 193 2.87 -62.13 -25.57
N SER A 194 4.09 -62.62 -25.78
CA SER A 194 5.14 -62.59 -24.76
C SER A 194 5.54 -61.13 -24.58
N GLY A 195 4.90 -60.45 -23.62
CA GLY A 195 5.31 -59.14 -23.14
C GLY A 195 6.59 -59.25 -22.33
N SER A 196 7.73 -59.37 -23.00
CA SER A 196 9.04 -59.14 -22.41
C SER A 196 9.17 -57.63 -22.15
N VAL A 197 8.97 -57.19 -20.92
CA VAL A 197 9.42 -55.85 -20.50
C VAL A 197 10.91 -55.96 -20.17
N GLU A 198 11.72 -55.93 -21.23
CA GLU A 198 13.15 -55.63 -21.12
C GLU A 198 13.34 -54.12 -20.98
N LYS A 199 14.10 -53.77 -19.94
CA LYS A 199 14.59 -52.44 -19.65
C LYS A 199 15.49 -51.98 -20.79
N ASN A 200 15.07 -50.95 -21.54
CA ASN A 200 15.94 -50.15 -22.39
C ASN A 200 15.95 -48.71 -21.89
N THR A 201 16.86 -48.45 -20.96
CA THR A 201 17.60 -47.20 -20.86
C THR A 201 18.48 -47.05 -22.09
N GLU A 202 18.29 -45.98 -22.87
CA GLU A 202 19.35 -45.13 -23.48
C GLU A 202 18.73 -44.21 -24.54
N VAL A 203 18.64 -42.91 -24.24
CA VAL A 203 19.54 -41.82 -24.72
C VAL A 203 18.86 -41.00 -25.82
N CYS A 204 18.30 -39.86 -25.39
CA CYS A 204 17.99 -38.73 -26.26
C CYS A 204 19.30 -38.09 -26.75
N LYS A 205 19.40 -37.88 -28.06
CA LYS A 205 20.53 -37.20 -28.70
C LYS A 205 20.50 -35.71 -28.39
N GLU A 206 21.47 -35.27 -27.59
CA GLU A 206 21.89 -33.88 -27.48
C GLU A 206 22.52 -33.42 -28.80
N ALA A 207 21.97 -32.37 -29.39
CA ALA A 207 22.67 -31.56 -30.38
C ALA A 207 23.45 -30.48 -29.63
N SER A 208 24.74 -30.75 -29.48
CA SER A 208 25.77 -29.86 -28.95
C SER A 208 25.80 -28.50 -29.68
N THR A 209 25.59 -27.41 -28.95
CA THR A 209 26.06 -26.08 -29.34
C THR A 209 26.75 -25.41 -28.14
N LYS A 210 28.04 -25.74 -28.00
CA LYS A 210 29.15 -24.96 -27.41
C LYS A 210 28.83 -24.11 -26.17
N HIS A 211 29.16 -24.72 -25.02
CA HIS A 211 29.43 -24.06 -23.75
C HIS A 211 30.51 -22.98 -23.89
N LEU A 212 30.21 -21.75 -23.49
CA LEU A 212 31.15 -20.83 -22.87
C LEU A 212 30.78 -20.81 -21.38
N LEU A 213 31.74 -21.14 -20.52
CA LEU A 213 31.57 -21.25 -19.06
C LEU A 213 30.91 -19.99 -18.48
N PHE A 214 29.76 -20.17 -17.84
CA PHE A 214 29.28 -19.25 -16.81
C PHE A 214 28.80 -20.10 -15.62
N ASN A 215 29.56 -20.07 -14.53
CA ASN A 215 29.13 -20.65 -13.26
C ASN A 215 28.00 -19.78 -12.71
N GLY A 216 26.79 -20.33 -12.67
CA GLY A 216 25.63 -19.74 -12.01
C GLY A 216 24.52 -20.78 -11.89
N ASN A 217 24.05 -21.02 -10.67
CA ASN A 217 23.03 -22.01 -10.34
C ASN A 217 21.72 -21.77 -11.14
N ILE A 218 21.20 -22.82 -11.77
CA ILE A 218 19.90 -22.82 -12.44
C ILE A 218 18.83 -23.08 -11.38
N ALA A 219 18.16 -22.02 -10.93
CA ALA A 219 16.84 -22.11 -10.33
C ALA A 219 15.81 -21.91 -11.45
N GLU A 220 14.82 -22.79 -11.51
CA GLU A 220 13.79 -22.84 -12.55
C GLU A 220 12.86 -21.61 -12.54
N GLU A 221 12.45 -21.25 -13.76
CA GLU A 221 11.28 -20.45 -14.15
C GLU A 221 11.27 -18.93 -13.85
N GLY A 222 12.09 -18.21 -14.60
CA GLY A 222 11.84 -16.81 -14.97
C GLY A 222 12.88 -16.29 -15.96
N ALA A 223 12.46 -15.68 -17.07
CA ALA A 223 13.38 -14.89 -17.90
C ALA A 223 13.51 -13.50 -17.26
N GLU A 224 14.47 -13.36 -16.36
CA GLU A 224 14.78 -12.10 -15.67
C GLU A 224 15.87 -11.36 -16.48
N ALA A 225 15.56 -10.14 -16.91
CA ALA A 225 16.54 -9.25 -17.53
C ALA A 225 16.63 -7.98 -16.67
N SER A 226 17.79 -7.79 -16.04
CA SER A 226 18.12 -6.62 -15.22
C SER A 226 19.08 -5.72 -15.98
N ALA A 227 18.79 -4.43 -16.08
CA ALA A 227 19.72 -3.42 -16.58
C ALA A 227 19.63 -2.15 -15.72
N THR A 228 20.78 -1.58 -15.38
CA THR A 228 20.90 -0.34 -14.60
C THR A 228 20.80 0.88 -15.52
N VAL A 229 19.98 1.88 -15.17
CA VAL A 229 19.63 2.99 -16.09
C VAL A 229 19.94 4.35 -15.47
N GLN A 230 20.78 5.13 -16.16
CA GLN A 230 20.80 6.59 -16.04
C GLN A 230 19.68 7.19 -16.92
N THR A 231 18.96 8.18 -16.41
CA THR A 231 17.72 8.76 -17.00
C THR A 231 17.87 9.21 -18.46
N GLU A 232 19.08 9.53 -18.93
CA GLU A 232 19.32 9.95 -20.31
C GLU A 232 19.37 8.80 -21.35
N LYS A 233 19.19 7.54 -20.92
CA LYS A 233 19.29 6.36 -21.81
C LYS A 233 18.08 5.42 -21.77
N VAL A 234 16.94 5.87 -21.24
CA VAL A 234 15.70 5.09 -21.15
C VAL A 234 15.26 4.56 -22.53
N ASP A 235 15.30 5.41 -23.57
CA ASP A 235 14.96 5.01 -24.94
C ASP A 235 15.90 3.94 -25.52
N GLN A 236 17.16 3.96 -25.12
CA GLN A 236 18.18 3.06 -25.64
C GLN A 236 18.07 1.66 -25.02
N VAL A 237 17.74 1.60 -23.73
CA VAL A 237 17.45 0.35 -23.00
C VAL A 237 16.15 -0.29 -23.52
N ILE A 238 15.12 0.52 -23.71
CA ILE A 238 13.85 0.06 -24.30
C ILE A 238 14.07 -0.47 -25.71
N LYS A 239 14.89 0.19 -26.54
CA LYS A 239 15.23 -0.27 -27.89
C LYS A 239 15.98 -1.61 -27.87
N GLN A 240 16.85 -1.84 -26.87
CA GLN A 240 17.52 -3.13 -26.67
C GLN A 240 16.53 -4.22 -26.24
N TRP A 241 15.57 -3.90 -25.37
CA TRP A 241 14.53 -4.84 -24.93
C TRP A 241 13.54 -5.16 -26.06
N GLU A 242 13.17 -4.20 -26.90
CA GLU A 242 12.37 -4.44 -28.10
C GLU A 242 13.08 -5.30 -29.13
N GLY A 243 14.39 -5.10 -29.30
CA GLY A 243 15.21 -5.91 -30.19
C GLY A 243 15.44 -7.35 -29.71
N SER A 244 15.46 -7.58 -28.39
CA SER A 244 15.82 -8.88 -27.81
C SER A 244 14.62 -9.69 -27.32
N PHE A 245 13.60 -9.04 -26.74
CA PHE A 245 12.50 -9.71 -26.04
C PHE A 245 11.16 -9.65 -26.81
N PHE A 246 10.92 -8.59 -27.58
CA PHE A 246 9.62 -8.35 -28.25
C PHE A 246 9.63 -8.61 -29.77
N LYS A 247 10.75 -9.09 -30.32
CA LYS A 247 10.98 -9.20 -31.77
C LYS A 247 9.95 -10.11 -32.48
N ASP A 248 9.58 -11.23 -31.85
CA ASP A 248 8.74 -12.27 -32.48
C ASP A 248 7.30 -12.34 -31.96
N ASN A 249 6.83 -11.34 -31.20
CA ASN A 249 5.51 -11.43 -30.55
C ASN A 249 4.72 -10.10 -30.56
N PRO A 250 3.82 -9.87 -31.55
CA PRO A 250 3.15 -8.57 -31.75
C PRO A 250 2.14 -8.21 -30.65
N LYS A 251 1.61 -9.19 -29.91
CA LYS A 251 0.67 -8.95 -28.79
C LYS A 251 1.35 -8.32 -27.58
N LEU A 252 2.62 -8.63 -27.35
CA LEU A 252 3.42 -8.07 -26.25
C LEU A 252 3.91 -6.65 -26.56
N ARG A 253 4.00 -6.27 -27.84
CA ARG A 253 4.37 -4.91 -28.28
C ARG A 253 3.33 -3.84 -27.90
N LYS A 254 2.05 -4.19 -27.77
CA LYS A 254 1.03 -3.27 -27.23
C LYS A 254 1.19 -3.04 -25.71
N LYS A 255 1.66 -4.07 -25.00
CA LYS A 255 1.93 -3.99 -23.56
C LYS A 255 3.22 -3.23 -23.26
N SER A 256 4.23 -3.30 -24.13
CA SER A 256 5.45 -2.49 -24.02
C SER A 256 5.16 -0.99 -24.13
N VAL A 257 4.20 -0.57 -24.98
CA VAL A 257 3.79 0.84 -25.10
C VAL A 257 3.09 1.36 -23.83
N SER A 258 2.30 0.53 -23.14
CA SER A 258 1.72 0.89 -21.84
C SER A 258 2.80 1.04 -20.77
N LEU A 259 3.74 0.08 -20.74
CA LEU A 259 4.87 0.09 -19.80
C LEU A 259 5.78 1.32 -20.01
N ARG A 260 5.94 1.79 -21.26
CA ARG A 260 6.63 3.06 -21.58
C ARG A 260 5.96 4.26 -20.91
N PHE A 261 4.63 4.33 -20.98
CA PHE A 261 3.86 5.41 -20.40
C PHE A 261 3.98 5.38 -18.87
N ASP A 262 3.84 4.21 -18.26
CA ASP A 262 3.90 4.04 -16.80
C ASP A 262 5.31 4.36 -16.26
N LEU A 263 6.38 3.98 -16.98
CA LEU A 263 7.77 4.25 -16.56
C LEU A 263 8.14 5.73 -16.71
N HIS A 264 7.67 6.41 -17.78
CA HIS A 264 7.84 7.86 -17.91
C HIS A 264 7.04 8.64 -16.87
N LEU A 265 5.83 8.18 -16.53
CA LEU A 265 5.00 8.80 -15.51
C LEU A 265 5.64 8.68 -14.12
N ALA A 266 6.19 7.50 -13.78
CA ALA A 266 6.92 7.29 -12.53
C ALA A 266 8.19 8.14 -12.45
N ALA A 267 8.93 8.28 -13.56
CA ALA A 267 10.11 9.13 -13.61
C ALA A 267 9.79 10.64 -13.57
N ALA A 268 8.59 11.04 -13.99
CA ALA A 268 8.13 12.44 -13.91
C ALA A 268 7.58 12.81 -12.53
N ASP A 269 7.04 11.84 -11.78
CA ASP A 269 6.53 12.04 -10.41
C ASP A 269 7.66 12.32 -9.40
N GLU A 270 8.90 11.92 -9.70
CA GLU A 270 10.08 12.25 -8.87
C GLU A 270 10.71 13.63 -9.18
N VAL A 271 10.15 14.43 -10.10
CA VAL A 271 10.70 15.76 -10.47
C VAL A 271 9.92 16.92 -9.83
N CYS A 272 9.21 16.67 -8.72
CA CYS A 272 8.78 17.74 -7.84
C CYS A 272 9.78 17.88 -6.69
N ASP A 273 10.64 18.90 -6.81
CA ASP A 273 11.62 19.38 -5.84
C ASP A 273 12.97 18.63 -5.76
N GLN A 274 13.92 18.97 -6.64
CA GLN A 274 15.17 19.65 -6.22
C GLN A 274 16.21 19.80 -7.34
N THR A 275 16.70 21.04 -7.39
CA THR A 275 17.97 21.55 -7.90
C THR A 275 19.16 20.58 -8.04
N LYS A 276 19.75 20.54 -9.24
CA LYS A 276 21.19 20.39 -9.53
C LYS A 276 22.01 19.50 -8.57
N GLN A 277 22.03 18.19 -8.80
CA GLN A 277 23.21 17.34 -8.54
C GLN A 277 23.31 16.26 -9.62
N ASP A 278 24.47 16.19 -10.29
CA ASP A 278 24.79 15.32 -11.43
C ASP A 278 24.97 13.83 -11.07
N ASN A 279 24.28 13.31 -10.06
CA ASN A 279 24.26 11.87 -9.78
C ASN A 279 22.89 11.48 -9.23
N LEU A 280 21.95 11.17 -10.12
CA LEU A 280 20.71 10.51 -9.76
C LEU A 280 21.01 9.04 -9.36
N PRO A 281 20.24 8.47 -8.41
CA PRO A 281 20.45 7.09 -7.97
C PRO A 281 20.10 6.11 -9.10
N ASP A 282 20.90 5.05 -9.21
CA ASP A 282 20.63 3.93 -10.10
C ASP A 282 19.36 3.20 -9.65
N ILE A 283 18.27 3.33 -10.41
CA ILE A 283 17.01 2.63 -10.15
C ILE A 283 17.05 1.28 -10.89
N GLU A 284 17.10 0.18 -10.14
CA GLU A 284 17.01 -1.18 -10.69
C GLU A 284 15.53 -1.55 -10.93
N VAL A 285 15.11 -1.58 -12.20
CA VAL A 285 13.75 -2.00 -12.57
C VAL A 285 13.77 -3.45 -13.05
N ARG A 286 13.16 -4.35 -12.28
CA ARG A 286 12.98 -5.77 -12.66
C ARG A 286 11.59 -6.01 -13.24
N LEU A 287 11.53 -6.50 -14.48
CA LEU A 287 10.29 -7.06 -15.02
C LEU A 287 10.22 -8.56 -14.74
N ILE A 288 9.18 -8.96 -14.00
CA ILE A 288 8.87 -10.36 -13.72
C ILE A 288 7.60 -10.72 -14.46
N MET A 289 7.72 -11.50 -15.54
CA MET A 289 6.58 -11.96 -16.33
C MET A 289 6.03 -13.27 -15.73
N ARG A 290 4.97 -13.18 -14.93
CA ARG A 290 4.27 -14.36 -14.40
C ARG A 290 3.31 -14.92 -15.45
N ARG A 291 3.40 -16.22 -15.73
CA ARG A 291 2.45 -16.92 -16.59
C ARG A 291 1.09 -16.93 -15.89
N SER A 292 0.11 -16.23 -16.43
CA SER A 292 -1.26 -16.24 -15.92
C SER A 292 -1.89 -17.61 -16.22
N CYS A 293 -1.96 -18.48 -15.21
CA CYS A 293 -2.71 -19.73 -15.26
C CYS A 293 -4.22 -19.43 -15.16
N SER A 294 -4.83 -18.97 -16.26
CA SER A 294 -6.28 -19.02 -16.41
C SER A 294 -6.65 -20.38 -17.00
N ILE A 295 -6.96 -21.36 -16.14
CA ILE A 295 -7.64 -22.58 -16.57
C ILE A 295 -9.13 -22.38 -16.24
N PRO A 296 -10.02 -22.29 -17.24
CA PRO A 296 -11.45 -22.38 -16.97
C PRO A 296 -11.76 -23.85 -16.65
N THR A 297 -12.22 -24.11 -15.43
CA THR A 297 -12.94 -25.34 -15.08
C THR A 297 -14.15 -25.48 -16.00
N MET A 298 -14.11 -26.46 -16.90
CA MET A 298 -15.29 -26.98 -17.58
C MET A 298 -15.60 -28.35 -16.97
N SER A 299 -16.66 -28.39 -16.17
CA SER A 299 -17.45 -29.59 -15.86
C SER A 299 -18.74 -29.53 -16.70
N PRO A 300 -19.44 -30.65 -16.96
CA PRO A 300 -19.34 -31.95 -16.32
C PRO A 300 -18.73 -33.06 -17.17
#